data_AF-A0A1V6KJ50-F1
#
_entry.id   AF-A0A1V6KJ50-F1
#
_cell.length_a   1.000
_cell.length_b   1.000
_cell.length_c   1.000
_cell.angle_alpha   90.00
_cell.angle_beta   90.00
_cell.angle_gamma   90.00
#
_symmetry.space_group_name_H-M   'P 1'
#
loop_
_entity.id
_entity.type
_entity.pdbx_description
1 polymer ?
#
loop_
_entity_poly.entity_id
_entity_poly.type
_entity_poly.pdbx_seq_one_letter_code
_entity_poly.pdbx_strand_id
1 'polypeptide(L)'
;MQIVRARILGMCMGVRRADELAHRAAERAARTGRPVYSYGPLIHNPQAVADLESLGVHVLDPSTIESELDELPNLRDGIVIIRAHGASLAAISRLHVLGARIIDATCPRVIKSQGLARHYERLGWQVVLVGDSRHGEIAGILGHTLNALVVDSPETAPALARSLRDKPCALIAQTTIRQEDYDTVIDIFQSYVRKMIAEKTICPATRERQQALAELSTQVDALLVVGGKNSENTKRLYRSAIGFGLPSWHIETADELKPEMVSYDRIGITAGASTPDFIIDEIQEMLIRMAQNG
;
A
#
# COMPACT_ATOMS: atom_id res chain seq x y z
N MET A 1 -29.36 15.29 9.20
CA MET A 1 -28.35 14.43 8.58
C MET A 1 -27.49 13.76 9.65
N GLN A 2 -27.34 12.44 9.55
CA GLN A 2 -26.49 11.60 10.39
C GLN A 2 -25.35 11.03 9.53
N ILE A 3 -24.13 11.07 10.06
CA ILE A 3 -22.96 10.47 9.41
C ILE A 3 -22.59 9.19 10.14
N VAL A 4 -22.39 8.11 9.39
CA VAL A 4 -22.02 6.79 9.93
C VAL A 4 -20.69 6.39 9.30
N ARG A 5 -19.63 6.22 10.11
CA ARG A 5 -18.36 5.71 9.60
C ARG A 5 -18.39 4.19 9.54
N ALA A 6 -17.80 3.60 8.50
CA ALA A 6 -17.52 2.17 8.48
C ALA A 6 -16.69 1.81 9.72
N ARG A 7 -16.88 0.63 10.31
CA ARG A 7 -16.06 0.20 11.48
C ARG A 7 -14.57 0.05 11.15
N ILE A 8 -14.23 -0.16 9.88
CA ILE A 8 -12.87 -0.24 9.38
C ILE A 8 -12.79 0.65 8.14
N LEU A 9 -12.07 1.77 8.26
CA LEU A 9 -11.79 2.72 7.20
C LEU A 9 -10.41 3.34 7.39
N GLY A 10 -9.94 4.08 6.38
CA GLY A 10 -8.71 4.87 6.45
C GLY A 10 -7.47 4.01 6.46
N MET A 11 -6.39 4.52 7.04
CA MET A 11 -5.07 3.87 7.03
C MET A 11 -5.10 2.45 7.62
N CYS A 12 -4.55 1.47 6.91
CA CYS A 12 -4.31 0.15 7.48
C CYS A 12 -3.15 0.19 8.48
N MET A 13 -2.99 -0.85 9.31
CA MET A 13 -1.91 -0.89 10.32
C MET A 13 -0.52 -0.59 9.73
N GLY A 14 -0.19 -1.18 8.57
CA GLY A 14 1.12 -0.97 7.94
C GLY A 14 1.34 0.47 7.48
N VAL A 15 0.30 1.08 6.90
CA VAL A 15 0.33 2.48 6.46
C VAL A 15 0.39 3.42 7.66
N ARG A 16 -0.47 3.23 8.66
CA ARG A 16 -0.50 4.04 9.89
C ARG A 16 0.83 3.99 10.63
N ARG A 17 1.44 2.81 10.74
CA ARG A 17 2.78 2.66 11.32
C ARG A 17 3.82 3.48 10.55
N ALA A 18 3.80 3.41 9.22
CA ALA A 18 4.75 4.13 8.39
C ALA A 18 4.58 5.65 8.54
N ASP A 19 3.33 6.11 8.50
CA ASP A 19 2.93 7.50 8.67
C ASP A 19 3.38 8.07 10.03
N GLU A 20 3.06 7.38 11.13
CA GLU A 20 3.46 7.79 12.47
C GLU A 20 4.99 7.82 12.66
N LEU A 21 5.71 6.87 12.05
CA LEU A 21 7.18 6.86 12.09
C LEU A 21 7.77 8.05 11.32
N ALA A 22 7.18 8.39 10.18
CA ALA A 22 7.61 9.52 9.37
C ALA A 22 7.38 10.85 10.08
N HIS A 23 6.19 11.05 10.67
CA HIS A 23 5.88 12.24 11.47
C HIS A 23 6.84 12.40 12.65
N ARG A 24 7.05 11.35 13.45
CA ARG A 24 8.02 11.38 14.57
C ARG A 24 9.45 11.65 14.10
N ALA A 25 9.82 11.14 12.92
CA ALA A 25 11.12 11.40 12.32
C ALA A 25 11.26 12.87 11.91
N ALA A 26 10.25 13.45 11.27
CA ALA A 26 10.20 14.86 10.89
C ALA A 26 10.28 15.79 12.11
N GLU A 27 9.48 15.54 13.15
CA GLU A 27 9.53 16.30 14.41
C GLU A 27 10.91 16.23 15.09
N ARG A 28 11.57 15.08 15.04
CA ARG A 28 12.93 14.92 15.58
C ARG A 28 13.96 15.64 14.72
N ALA A 29 13.82 15.57 13.40
CA ALA A 29 14.69 16.24 12.45
C ALA A 29 14.64 17.76 12.65
N ALA A 30 13.43 18.33 12.73
CA ALA A 30 13.19 19.74 13.01
C ALA A 30 13.87 20.20 14.31
N ARG A 31 13.72 19.45 15.41
CA ARG A 31 14.37 19.75 16.70
C ARG A 31 15.89 19.69 16.67
N THR A 32 16.48 18.92 15.76
CA THR A 32 17.94 18.71 15.70
C THR A 32 18.61 19.40 14.52
N GLY A 33 17.85 20.14 13.70
CA GLY A 33 18.37 20.78 12.49
C GLY A 33 18.89 19.79 11.44
N ARG A 34 18.46 18.53 11.50
CA ARG A 34 18.87 17.48 10.56
C ARG A 34 17.95 17.47 9.34
N PRO A 35 18.48 17.17 8.14
CA PRO A 35 17.61 16.91 7.01
C PRO A 35 16.92 15.55 7.17
N VAL A 36 15.69 15.45 6.68
CA VAL A 36 14.88 14.23 6.71
C VAL A 36 14.31 13.94 5.33
N TYR A 37 14.34 12.67 4.98
CA TYR A 37 13.98 12.19 3.66
C TYR A 37 13.09 10.96 3.75
N SER A 38 12.25 10.73 2.75
CA SER A 38 11.62 9.44 2.51
C SER A 38 12.23 8.77 1.27
N TYR A 39 12.45 7.46 1.34
CA TYR A 39 12.89 6.66 0.19
C TYR A 39 11.68 6.39 -0.72
N GLY A 40 11.51 7.24 -1.74
CA GLY A 40 10.29 7.34 -2.53
C GLY A 40 9.10 7.89 -1.72
N PRO A 41 7.91 7.98 -2.34
CA PRO A 41 6.69 8.31 -1.62
C PRO A 41 6.47 7.31 -0.47
N LEU A 42 6.21 7.82 0.74
CA LEU A 42 6.03 6.99 1.94
C LEU A 42 4.92 5.94 1.73
N ILE A 43 3.82 6.39 1.12
CA ILE A 43 2.65 5.60 0.75
C ILE A 43 2.06 6.13 -0.57
N HIS A 44 1.15 5.36 -1.18
CA HIS A 44 0.41 5.80 -2.38
C HIS A 44 -0.77 6.72 -2.00
N ASN A 45 -0.46 7.91 -1.48
CA ASN A 45 -1.42 8.97 -1.17
C ASN A 45 -0.73 10.35 -1.30
N PRO A 46 -1.10 11.19 -2.28
CA PRO A 46 -0.40 12.47 -2.52
C PRO A 46 -0.62 13.48 -1.38
N GLN A 47 -1.77 13.47 -0.72
CA GLN A 47 -2.03 14.37 0.41
C GLN A 47 -1.16 14.02 1.63
N ALA A 48 -0.97 12.74 1.92
CA ALA A 48 -0.06 12.30 2.98
C ALA A 48 1.42 12.63 2.67
N VAL A 49 1.79 12.59 1.39
CA VAL A 49 3.13 13.02 0.96
C VAL A 49 3.29 14.52 1.14
N ALA A 50 2.31 15.32 0.70
CA ALA A 50 2.33 16.78 0.84
C ALA A 50 2.35 17.23 2.31
N ASP A 51 1.64 16.53 3.19
CA ASP A 51 1.65 16.76 4.63
C ASP A 51 3.08 16.59 5.21
N LEU A 52 3.75 15.50 4.87
CA LEU A 52 5.15 15.27 5.29
C LEU A 52 6.13 16.28 4.67
N GLU A 53 5.93 16.67 3.41
CA GLU A 53 6.73 17.73 2.76
C GLU A 53 6.58 19.07 3.49
N SER A 54 5.37 19.39 3.97
CA SER A 54 5.12 20.59 4.79
C SER A 54 5.87 20.57 6.12
N LEU A 55 6.19 19.37 6.62
CA LEU A 55 7.03 19.14 7.81
C LEU A 55 8.53 19.07 7.49
N GLY A 56 8.93 19.32 6.25
CA GLY A 56 10.33 19.35 5.80
C GLY A 56 10.89 17.99 5.37
N VAL A 57 10.04 16.99 5.10
CA VAL A 57 10.47 15.69 4.56
C VAL A 57 10.63 15.80 3.04
N HIS A 58 11.83 15.49 2.53
CA HIS A 58 12.09 15.46 1.09
C HIS A 58 12.00 14.05 0.51
N VAL A 59 11.29 13.88 -0.60
CA VAL A 59 11.18 12.58 -1.27
C VAL A 59 12.43 12.31 -2.13
N LEU A 60 13.17 11.25 -1.80
CA LEU A 60 14.26 10.74 -2.64
C LEU A 60 13.69 9.85 -3.74
N ASP A 61 14.22 9.97 -4.96
CA ASP A 61 13.93 9.03 -6.04
C ASP A 61 14.65 7.69 -5.77
N PRO A 62 13.94 6.58 -5.58
CA PRO A 62 14.54 5.26 -5.41
C PRO A 62 15.59 4.91 -6.48
N SER A 63 15.37 5.31 -7.73
CA SER A 63 16.27 4.99 -8.85
C SER A 63 17.64 5.64 -8.69
N THR A 64 17.70 6.88 -8.18
CA THR A 64 18.97 7.60 -7.94
C THR A 64 19.79 6.94 -6.83
N ILE A 65 19.14 6.38 -5.81
CA ILE A 65 19.81 5.66 -4.71
C ILE A 65 20.28 4.28 -5.17
N GLU A 66 19.57 3.64 -6.10
CA GLU A 66 19.93 2.33 -6.62
C GLU A 66 20.94 2.39 -7.78
N SER A 67 21.12 3.55 -8.40
CA SER A 67 22.11 3.80 -9.44
C SER A 67 23.49 4.10 -8.86
N GLU A 68 24.53 3.45 -9.39
CA GLU A 68 25.93 3.77 -9.06
C GLU A 68 26.47 4.96 -9.87
N LEU A 69 25.75 5.39 -10.91
CA LEU A 69 26.20 6.38 -11.89
C LEU A 69 25.70 7.79 -11.58
N ASP A 70 24.64 7.92 -10.78
CA ASP A 70 24.03 9.21 -10.50
C ASP A 70 24.75 9.95 -9.36
N GLU A 71 24.78 11.27 -9.45
CA GLU A 71 25.32 12.12 -8.40
C GLU A 71 24.41 12.03 -7.17
N LEU A 72 24.93 11.44 -6.09
CA LEU A 72 24.12 11.15 -4.91
C LEU A 72 23.99 12.37 -4.01
N PRO A 73 22.81 12.59 -3.41
CA PRO A 73 22.69 13.57 -2.34
C PRO A 73 23.62 13.17 -1.20
N ASN A 74 24.33 14.14 -0.63
CA ASN A 74 25.09 13.91 0.59
C ASN A 74 24.11 13.77 1.76
N LEU A 75 23.85 12.52 2.17
CA LEU A 75 22.90 12.19 3.24
C LEU A 75 23.55 12.14 4.63
N ARG A 76 24.78 12.66 4.78
CA ARG A 76 25.51 12.64 6.04
C ARG A 76 24.70 13.25 7.17
N ASP A 77 24.50 12.48 8.23
CA ASP A 77 23.68 12.83 9.40
C ASP A 77 22.19 13.07 9.11
N GLY A 78 21.73 12.88 7.87
CA GLY A 78 20.33 12.91 7.49
C GLY A 78 19.57 11.67 7.94
N ILE A 79 18.27 11.82 8.15
CA ILE A 79 17.36 10.71 8.47
C ILE A 79 16.68 10.26 7.16
N VAL A 80 16.73 8.97 6.85
CA VAL A 80 16.03 8.42 5.68
C VAL A 80 15.00 7.40 6.16
N ILE A 81 13.74 7.67 5.83
CA ILE A 81 12.59 6.84 6.19
C ILE A 81 12.32 5.87 5.03
N ILE A 82 12.39 4.56 5.30
CA ILE A 82 12.03 3.55 4.30
C ILE A 82 10.51 3.44 4.22
N ARG A 83 9.97 3.59 3.01
CA ARG A 83 8.52 3.55 2.74
C ARG A 83 7.86 2.24 3.16
N ALA A 84 6.54 2.25 3.32
CA ALA A 84 5.77 1.08 3.75
C ALA A 84 5.95 -0.17 2.87
N HIS A 85 6.27 0.03 1.59
CA HIS A 85 6.53 -1.00 0.58
C HIS A 85 7.92 -1.64 0.69
N GLY A 86 8.81 -1.08 1.51
CA GLY A 86 10.18 -1.53 1.66
C GLY A 86 11.15 -0.98 0.61
N ALA A 87 12.39 -1.44 0.74
CA ALA A 87 13.52 -1.14 -0.11
C ALA A 87 14.39 -2.40 -0.31
N SER A 88 15.21 -2.40 -1.36
CA SER A 88 16.19 -3.45 -1.63
C SER A 88 17.33 -3.45 -0.61
N LEU A 89 18.00 -4.60 -0.39
CA LEU A 89 19.19 -4.66 0.46
C LEU A 89 20.33 -3.78 -0.07
N ALA A 90 20.42 -3.64 -1.40
CA ALA A 90 21.36 -2.75 -2.07
C ALA A 90 21.09 -1.29 -1.72
N ALA A 91 19.84 -0.82 -1.83
CA ALA A 91 19.46 0.54 -1.45
C ALA A 91 19.76 0.81 0.04
N ILE A 92 19.41 -0.12 0.94
CA ILE A 92 19.71 0.03 2.38
C ILE A 92 21.22 0.14 2.63
N SER A 93 22.01 -0.70 1.98
CA SER A 93 23.48 -0.66 2.10
C SER A 93 24.04 0.65 1.55
N ARG A 94 23.52 1.13 0.42
CA ARG A 94 23.93 2.39 -0.18
C ARG A 94 23.63 3.59 0.72
N LEU A 95 22.44 3.64 1.30
CA LEU A 95 22.05 4.69 2.25
C LEU A 95 22.99 4.74 3.47
N HIS A 96 23.39 3.59 4.01
CA HIS A 96 24.39 3.54 5.09
C HIS A 96 25.76 4.07 4.65
N VAL A 97 26.23 3.71 3.46
CA VAL A 97 27.49 4.22 2.90
C VAL A 97 27.44 5.75 2.72
N LEU A 98 26.27 6.31 2.40
CA LEU A 98 26.04 7.75 2.31
C LEU A 98 25.91 8.46 3.67
N GLY A 99 26.05 7.73 4.78
CA GLY A 99 26.00 8.29 6.13
C GLY A 99 24.59 8.58 6.66
N ALA A 100 23.56 8.02 6.01
CA ALA A 100 22.18 8.19 6.42
C ALA A 100 21.85 7.37 7.68
N ARG A 101 21.00 7.95 8.55
CA ARG A 101 20.35 7.24 9.65
C ARG A 101 19.02 6.69 9.17
N ILE A 102 18.90 5.38 9.10
CA ILE A 102 17.72 4.73 8.53
C ILE A 102 16.64 4.53 9.60
N ILE A 103 15.41 4.92 9.27
CA ILE A 103 14.19 4.55 10.01
C ILE A 103 13.36 3.65 9.11
N ASP A 104 13.26 2.38 9.46
CA ASP A 104 12.54 1.41 8.63
C ASP A 104 11.02 1.39 8.93
N ALA A 105 10.27 2.07 8.07
CA ALA A 105 8.81 2.14 8.11
C ALA A 105 8.13 1.02 7.28
N THR A 106 8.89 0.05 6.75
CA THR A 106 8.34 -1.09 5.99
C THR A 106 7.23 -1.80 6.78
N CYS A 107 6.14 -2.13 6.10
CA CYS A 107 5.04 -2.88 6.69
C CYS A 107 5.54 -4.25 7.18
N PRO A 108 5.23 -4.68 8.43
CA PRO A 108 5.68 -5.98 8.94
C PRO A 108 5.27 -7.19 8.08
N ARG A 109 4.17 -7.08 7.32
CA ARG A 109 3.75 -8.12 6.37
C ARG A 109 4.67 -8.19 5.15
N VAL A 110 5.16 -7.04 4.67
CA VAL A 110 6.15 -6.98 3.58
C VAL A 110 7.50 -7.51 4.07
N ILE A 111 7.92 -7.16 5.29
CA ILE A 111 9.13 -7.73 5.92
C ILE A 111 9.04 -9.26 5.99
N LYS A 112 7.87 -9.80 6.33
CA LYS A 112 7.63 -11.26 6.32
C LYS A 112 7.81 -11.85 4.92
N SER A 113 7.24 -11.22 3.88
CA SER A 113 7.42 -11.67 2.49
C SER A 113 8.88 -11.63 2.03
N GLN A 114 9.62 -10.57 2.36
CA GLN A 114 11.07 -10.49 2.12
C GLN A 114 11.84 -11.63 2.83
N GLY A 115 11.46 -11.93 4.08
CA GLY A 115 12.03 -13.03 4.85
C GLY A 115 11.75 -14.41 4.25
N LEU A 116 10.52 -14.63 3.75
CA LEU A 116 10.13 -15.86 3.05
C LEU A 116 10.93 -16.03 1.75
N ALA A 117 11.10 -14.97 0.97
CA ALA A 117 11.91 -14.99 -0.25
C ALA A 117 13.35 -15.44 0.03
N ARG A 118 14.02 -14.84 1.03
CA ARG A 118 15.36 -15.27 1.48
C ARG A 118 15.38 -16.70 1.99
N HIS A 119 14.34 -17.11 2.72
CA HIS A 119 14.25 -18.45 3.29
C HIS A 119 14.21 -19.52 2.19
N TYR A 120 13.33 -19.36 1.20
CA TYR A 120 13.20 -20.32 0.11
C TYR A 120 14.39 -20.33 -0.84
N GLU A 121 15.01 -19.18 -1.10
CA GLU A 121 16.29 -19.10 -1.82
C GLU A 121 17.37 -19.95 -1.12
N ARG A 122 17.53 -19.82 0.20
CA ARG A 122 18.51 -20.64 0.97
C ARG A 122 18.20 -22.14 0.94
N LEU A 123 16.95 -22.52 0.75
CA LEU A 123 16.57 -23.93 0.56
C LEU A 123 16.83 -24.43 -0.87
N GLY A 124 17.27 -23.57 -1.79
CA GLY A 124 17.45 -23.88 -3.21
C GLY A 124 16.14 -23.90 -4.01
N TRP A 125 15.05 -23.39 -3.44
CA TRP A 125 13.75 -23.35 -4.12
C TRP A 125 13.67 -22.11 -5.02
N GLN A 126 12.99 -22.26 -6.15
CA GLN A 126 12.62 -21.15 -7.01
C GLN A 126 11.59 -20.26 -6.31
N VAL A 127 11.91 -19.00 -6.07
CA VAL A 127 10.91 -18.03 -5.58
C VAL A 127 10.08 -17.53 -6.76
N VAL A 128 8.77 -17.52 -6.61
CA VAL A 128 7.82 -16.96 -7.58
C VAL A 128 6.98 -15.91 -6.86
N LEU A 129 7.15 -14.65 -7.24
CA LEU A 129 6.35 -13.55 -6.74
C LEU A 129 5.13 -13.38 -7.64
N VAL A 130 3.94 -13.30 -7.04
CA VAL A 130 2.68 -13.12 -7.79
C VAL A 130 2.11 -11.75 -7.47
N GLY A 131 2.08 -10.86 -8.47
CA GLY A 131 1.69 -9.46 -8.32
C GLY A 131 2.30 -8.55 -9.39
N ASP A 132 1.96 -7.26 -9.37
CA ASP A 132 2.43 -6.28 -10.37
C ASP A 132 3.93 -6.03 -10.21
N SER A 133 4.72 -6.43 -11.20
CA SER A 133 6.17 -6.27 -11.31
C SER A 133 6.64 -4.82 -11.18
N ARG A 134 5.77 -3.85 -11.46
CA ARG A 134 6.07 -2.41 -11.32
C ARG A 134 5.73 -1.87 -9.93
N HIS A 135 5.09 -2.67 -9.08
CA HIS A 135 4.70 -2.23 -7.74
C HIS A 135 5.90 -2.20 -6.79
N GLY A 136 5.99 -1.15 -5.98
CA GLY A 136 7.11 -0.93 -5.06
C GLY A 136 7.33 -2.07 -4.05
N GLU A 137 6.26 -2.79 -3.68
CA GLU A 137 6.35 -3.99 -2.84
C GLU A 137 7.06 -5.15 -3.54
N ILE A 138 6.74 -5.41 -4.82
CA ILE A 138 7.39 -6.49 -5.58
C ILE A 138 8.86 -6.18 -5.78
N ALA A 139 9.20 -4.95 -6.21
CA ALA A 139 10.59 -4.49 -6.28
C ALA A 139 11.31 -4.62 -4.92
N GLY A 140 10.63 -4.25 -3.83
CA GLY A 140 11.14 -4.37 -2.47
C GLY A 140 11.32 -5.81 -1.99
N ILE A 141 10.67 -6.82 -2.59
CA ILE A 141 10.89 -8.25 -2.30
C ILE A 141 11.99 -8.81 -3.22
N LEU A 142 11.99 -8.44 -4.50
CA LEU A 142 13.03 -8.81 -5.47
C LEU A 142 14.42 -8.41 -4.96
N GLY A 143 14.56 -7.23 -4.35
CA GLY A 143 15.83 -6.79 -3.77
C GLY A 143 16.35 -7.60 -2.57
N HIS A 144 15.68 -8.68 -2.18
CA HIS A 144 16.06 -9.57 -1.07
C HIS A 144 16.35 -11.01 -1.53
N THR A 145 16.32 -11.29 -2.83
CA THR A 145 16.61 -12.61 -3.40
C THR A 145 17.16 -12.46 -4.81
N LEU A 146 18.14 -13.28 -5.19
CA LEU A 146 18.71 -13.30 -6.53
C LEU A 146 18.00 -14.29 -7.46
N ASN A 147 17.10 -15.10 -6.93
CA ASN A 147 16.51 -16.22 -7.65
C ASN A 147 14.99 -16.11 -7.82
N ALA A 148 14.39 -14.94 -7.64
CA ALA A 148 12.95 -14.74 -7.83
C ALA A 148 12.55 -14.48 -9.29
N LEU A 149 11.36 -14.96 -9.66
CA LEU A 149 10.67 -14.65 -10.91
C LEU A 149 9.29 -14.07 -10.60
N VAL A 150 8.77 -13.20 -11.45
CA VAL A 150 7.48 -12.52 -11.24
C VAL A 150 6.42 -13.07 -12.19
N VAL A 151 5.21 -13.27 -11.66
CA VAL A 151 3.98 -13.54 -12.42
C VAL A 151 3.05 -12.37 -12.20
N ASP A 152 2.92 -11.52 -13.22
CA ASP A 152 2.06 -10.32 -13.18
C ASP A 152 0.58 -10.67 -13.19
N SER A 153 0.23 -11.76 -13.89
CA SER A 153 -1.16 -12.17 -14.09
C SER A 153 -1.29 -13.67 -14.35
N PRO A 154 -2.48 -14.25 -14.12
CA PRO A 154 -2.74 -15.67 -14.39
C PRO A 154 -2.41 -16.11 -15.81
N GLU A 155 -2.55 -15.23 -16.80
CA GLU A 155 -2.29 -15.54 -18.22
C GLU A 155 -0.81 -15.82 -18.49
N THR A 156 0.10 -15.20 -17.72
CA THR A 156 1.55 -15.37 -17.85
C THR A 156 2.09 -16.59 -17.10
N ALA A 157 1.32 -17.11 -16.13
CA ALA A 157 1.73 -18.18 -15.24
C ALA A 157 2.06 -19.53 -15.94
N PRO A 158 1.32 -20.01 -16.96
CA PRO A 158 1.51 -21.36 -17.49
C PRO A 158 2.90 -21.60 -18.10
N ALA A 159 3.45 -20.60 -18.78
CA ALA A 159 4.77 -20.71 -19.41
C ALA A 159 5.86 -20.91 -18.35
N LEU A 160 5.81 -20.10 -17.28
CA LEU A 160 6.74 -20.20 -16.16
C LEU A 160 6.54 -21.49 -15.36
N ALA A 161 5.29 -21.88 -15.09
CA ALA A 161 5.00 -23.10 -14.35
C ALA A 161 5.57 -24.35 -15.07
N ARG A 162 5.49 -24.40 -16.40
CA ARG A 162 6.07 -25.50 -17.20
C ARG A 162 7.60 -25.55 -17.13
N SER A 163 8.29 -24.41 -17.12
CA SER A 163 9.75 -24.37 -17.02
C SER A 163 10.27 -24.79 -15.64
N LEU A 164 9.39 -24.76 -14.63
CA LEU A 164 9.70 -25.14 -13.25
C LEU A 164 9.23 -26.55 -12.86
N ARG A 165 8.79 -27.38 -13.82
CA ARG A 165 8.24 -28.73 -13.59
C ARG A 165 8.97 -29.55 -12.52
N ASP A 166 10.30 -29.61 -12.61
CA ASP A 166 11.16 -30.44 -11.77
C ASP A 166 11.95 -29.64 -10.70
N LYS A 167 11.71 -28.33 -10.61
CA LYS A 167 12.37 -27.46 -9.63
C LYS A 167 11.39 -27.12 -8.50
N PRO A 168 11.74 -27.36 -7.23
CA PRO A 168 10.89 -26.94 -6.11
C PRO A 168 10.65 -25.44 -6.16
N CYS A 169 9.40 -24.99 -6.01
CA CYS A 169 9.08 -23.55 -6.04
C CYS A 169 8.20 -23.09 -4.88
N ALA A 170 8.37 -21.84 -4.47
CA ALA A 170 7.57 -21.18 -3.45
C ALA A 170 6.90 -19.94 -4.03
N LEU A 171 5.57 -19.92 -4.00
CA LEU A 171 4.77 -18.78 -4.46
C LEU A 171 4.54 -17.82 -3.30
N ILE A 172 4.82 -16.55 -3.49
CA ILE A 172 4.60 -15.46 -2.52
C ILE A 172 3.75 -14.40 -3.22
N ALA A 173 2.56 -14.13 -2.71
CA ALA A 173 1.68 -13.10 -3.24
C ALA A 173 2.06 -11.70 -2.75
N GLN A 174 1.93 -10.69 -3.62
CA GLN A 174 1.85 -9.29 -3.24
C GLN A 174 0.69 -9.10 -2.25
N THR A 175 0.88 -8.31 -1.19
CA THR A 175 -0.11 -8.17 -0.11
C THR A 175 -1.46 -7.63 -0.58
N THR A 176 -1.50 -6.91 -1.71
CA THR A 176 -2.68 -6.23 -2.27
C THR A 176 -3.28 -6.91 -3.51
N ILE A 177 -2.71 -8.01 -4.00
CA ILE A 177 -3.29 -8.75 -5.13
C ILE A 177 -4.69 -9.30 -4.76
N ARG A 178 -5.52 -9.55 -5.77
CA ARG A 178 -6.80 -10.23 -5.57
C ARG A 178 -6.57 -11.69 -5.19
N GLN A 179 -7.40 -12.18 -4.27
CA GLN A 179 -7.34 -13.57 -3.83
C GLN A 179 -7.61 -14.52 -5.00
N GLU A 180 -8.64 -14.21 -5.82
CA GLU A 180 -9.01 -15.04 -6.97
C GLU A 180 -7.89 -15.17 -8.00
N ASP A 181 -7.15 -14.08 -8.25
CA ASP A 181 -6.04 -14.08 -9.21
C ASP A 181 -4.88 -14.94 -8.67
N TYR A 182 -4.60 -14.85 -7.36
CA TYR A 182 -3.57 -15.69 -6.73
C TYR A 182 -3.96 -17.17 -6.70
N ASP A 183 -5.22 -17.49 -6.38
CA ASP A 183 -5.73 -18.86 -6.38
C ASP A 183 -5.63 -19.48 -7.78
N THR A 184 -5.97 -18.72 -8.82
CA THR A 184 -5.81 -19.16 -10.22
C THR A 184 -4.35 -19.48 -10.57
N VAL A 185 -3.41 -18.65 -10.11
CA VAL A 185 -1.96 -18.92 -10.31
C VAL A 185 -1.53 -20.17 -9.55
N ILE A 186 -2.03 -20.38 -8.33
CA ILE A 186 -1.76 -21.60 -7.55
C ILE A 186 -2.22 -22.84 -8.32
N ASP A 187 -3.46 -22.84 -8.84
CA ASP A 187 -4.02 -23.98 -9.59
C ASP A 187 -3.20 -24.30 -10.86
N ILE A 188 -2.74 -23.25 -11.55
CA ILE A 188 -1.85 -23.38 -12.71
C ILE A 188 -0.53 -24.04 -12.29
N PHE A 189 0.11 -23.55 -11.23
CA PHE A 189 1.38 -24.11 -10.77
C PHE A 189 1.25 -25.55 -10.26
N GLN A 190 0.15 -25.88 -9.56
CA GLN A 190 -0.13 -27.25 -9.09
C GLN A 190 -0.27 -28.23 -10.25
N SER A 191 -0.74 -27.76 -11.41
CA SER A 191 -0.91 -28.59 -12.61
C SER A 191 0.41 -28.95 -13.31
N TYR A 192 1.49 -28.18 -13.07
CA TYR A 192 2.76 -28.36 -13.79
C TYR A 192 3.96 -28.68 -12.89
N VAL A 193 4.02 -28.14 -11.67
CA VAL A 193 5.19 -28.23 -10.78
C VAL A 193 5.04 -29.36 -9.77
N ARG A 194 5.99 -30.29 -9.76
CA ARG A 194 5.94 -31.50 -8.91
C ARG A 194 6.01 -31.21 -7.41
N LYS A 195 6.74 -30.17 -7.01
CA LYS A 195 6.93 -29.79 -5.61
C LYS A 195 6.80 -28.30 -5.47
N MET A 196 5.72 -27.84 -4.85
CA MET A 196 5.50 -26.42 -4.62
C MET A 196 4.93 -26.14 -3.24
N ILE A 197 5.08 -24.89 -2.80
CA ILE A 197 4.37 -24.33 -1.66
C ILE A 197 3.81 -22.96 -2.06
N ALA A 198 2.62 -22.64 -1.57
CA ALA A 198 1.98 -21.35 -1.77
C ALA A 198 1.79 -20.67 -0.42
N GLU A 199 2.46 -19.54 -0.22
CA GLU A 199 2.43 -18.79 1.03
C GLU A 199 1.22 -17.85 1.09
N LYS A 200 0.55 -17.84 2.24
CA LYS A 200 -0.61 -16.96 2.48
C LYS A 200 -0.13 -15.57 2.90
N THR A 201 0.33 -14.78 1.93
CA THR A 201 0.90 -13.43 2.17
C THR A 201 -0.05 -12.28 1.84
N ILE A 202 -1.21 -12.54 1.21
CA ILE A 202 -2.23 -11.52 0.97
C ILE A 202 -2.71 -10.94 2.31
N CYS A 203 -2.74 -9.61 2.40
CA CYS A 203 -3.13 -8.90 3.61
C CYS A 203 -4.66 -8.84 3.73
N PRO A 204 -5.24 -9.10 4.92
CA PRO A 204 -6.69 -9.08 5.09
C PRO A 204 -7.29 -7.66 5.06
N ALA A 205 -6.46 -6.61 5.16
CA ALA A 205 -6.89 -5.21 5.27
C ALA A 205 -7.88 -4.79 4.18
N THR A 206 -7.71 -5.30 2.96
CA THR A 206 -8.63 -5.02 1.86
C THR A 206 -9.98 -5.71 2.07
N ARG A 207 -9.96 -7.01 2.39
CA ARG A 207 -11.18 -7.81 2.62
C ARG A 207 -11.97 -7.28 3.81
N GLU A 208 -11.29 -6.89 4.88
CA GLU A 208 -11.88 -6.30 6.07
C GLU A 208 -12.63 -4.99 5.77
N ARG A 209 -12.09 -4.14 4.88
CA ARG A 209 -12.77 -2.91 4.44
C ARG A 209 -13.97 -3.20 3.56
N GLN A 210 -13.89 -4.20 2.68
CA GLN A 210 -15.04 -4.63 1.88
C GLN A 210 -16.17 -5.14 2.76
N GLN A 211 -15.84 -5.95 3.78
CA GLN A 211 -16.83 -6.44 4.75
C GLN A 211 -17.42 -5.31 5.60
N ALA A 212 -16.59 -4.36 6.06
CA ALA A 212 -17.07 -3.20 6.81
C ALA A 212 -17.97 -2.28 5.95
N LEU A 213 -17.67 -2.15 4.66
CA LEU A 213 -18.51 -1.42 3.71
C LEU A 213 -19.85 -2.12 3.46
N ALA A 214 -19.86 -3.45 3.31
CA ALA A 214 -21.10 -4.22 3.15
C ALA A 214 -22.01 -4.14 4.38
N GLU A 215 -21.44 -4.07 5.58
CA GLU A 215 -22.24 -3.84 6.80
C GLU A 215 -22.74 -2.40 6.89
N LEU A 216 -21.92 -1.42 6.50
CA LEU A 216 -22.29 -0.01 6.47
C LEU A 216 -23.46 0.25 5.50
N SER A 217 -23.48 -0.40 4.32
CA SER A 217 -24.51 -0.19 3.31
C SER A 217 -25.92 -0.57 3.79
N THR A 218 -26.04 -1.45 4.78
CA THR A 218 -27.35 -1.80 5.38
C THR A 218 -27.91 -0.74 6.33
N GLN A 219 -27.13 0.29 6.67
CA GLN A 219 -27.43 1.25 7.73
C GLN A 219 -27.64 2.69 7.23
N VAL A 220 -27.39 2.94 5.95
CA VAL A 220 -27.29 4.30 5.38
C VAL A 220 -28.05 4.41 4.06
N ASP A 221 -28.36 5.66 3.67
CA ASP A 221 -29.13 5.97 2.47
C ASP A 221 -28.22 6.35 1.29
N ALA A 222 -26.97 6.73 1.56
CA ALA A 222 -25.93 6.98 0.57
C ALA A 222 -24.52 6.68 1.10
N LEU A 223 -23.54 6.49 0.21
CA LEU A 223 -22.16 6.13 0.54
C LEU A 223 -21.13 7.11 -0.02
N LEU A 224 -20.15 7.45 0.80
CA LEU A 224 -19.00 8.26 0.44
C LEU A 224 -17.73 7.44 0.61
N VAL A 225 -17.02 7.21 -0.50
CA VAL A 225 -15.77 6.45 -0.54
C VAL A 225 -14.61 7.41 -0.70
N VAL A 226 -13.80 7.56 0.35
CA VAL A 226 -12.70 8.52 0.39
C VAL A 226 -11.36 7.85 0.05
N GLY A 227 -10.62 8.45 -0.88
CA GLY A 227 -9.22 8.12 -1.12
C GLY A 227 -8.81 8.23 -2.57
N GLY A 228 -7.53 7.99 -2.83
CA GLY A 228 -6.91 8.25 -4.13
C GLY A 228 -7.64 7.62 -5.33
N LYS A 229 -7.87 8.40 -6.39
CA LYS A 229 -8.47 7.94 -7.66
C LYS A 229 -7.59 6.94 -8.41
N ASN A 230 -6.30 6.87 -8.06
CA ASN A 230 -5.36 5.90 -8.61
C ASN A 230 -5.21 4.63 -7.74
N SER A 231 -5.86 4.56 -6.58
CA SER A 231 -5.80 3.39 -5.70
C SER A 231 -6.79 2.32 -6.14
N GLU A 232 -6.30 1.16 -6.58
CA GLU A 232 -7.17 0.02 -6.95
C GLU A 232 -7.99 -0.49 -5.76
N ASN A 233 -7.46 -0.38 -4.54
CA ASN A 233 -8.22 -0.70 -3.33
C ASN A 233 -9.43 0.24 -3.17
N THR A 234 -9.24 1.55 -3.37
CA THR A 234 -10.32 2.54 -3.25
C THR A 234 -11.32 2.40 -4.39
N LYS A 235 -10.86 2.21 -5.63
CA LYS A 235 -11.72 1.92 -6.79
C LYS A 235 -12.60 0.70 -6.54
N ARG A 236 -12.04 -0.38 -5.99
CA ARG A 236 -12.81 -1.58 -5.66
C ARG A 236 -13.84 -1.32 -4.55
N LEU A 237 -13.50 -0.55 -3.51
CA LEU A 237 -14.50 -0.11 -2.50
C LEU A 237 -15.64 0.65 -3.16
N TYR A 238 -15.33 1.58 -4.07
CA TYR A 238 -16.34 2.35 -4.78
C TYR A 238 -17.23 1.49 -5.70
N ARG A 239 -16.64 0.55 -6.47
CA ARG A 239 -17.43 -0.41 -7.27
C ARG A 239 -18.37 -1.24 -6.41
N SER A 240 -17.91 -1.71 -5.24
CA SER A 240 -18.77 -2.42 -4.28
C SER A 240 -19.88 -1.53 -3.74
N ALA A 241 -19.58 -0.26 -3.41
CA ALA A 241 -20.57 0.71 -2.95
C ALA A 241 -21.70 0.90 -3.97
N ILE A 242 -21.35 1.10 -5.25
CA ILE A 242 -22.32 1.14 -6.36
C ILE A 242 -23.12 -0.17 -6.44
N GLY A 243 -22.45 -1.31 -6.28
CA GLY A 243 -23.07 -2.64 -6.34
C GLY A 243 -24.17 -2.88 -5.30
N PHE A 244 -24.21 -2.12 -4.21
CA PHE A 244 -25.31 -2.19 -3.23
C PHE A 244 -26.58 -1.42 -3.66
N GLY A 245 -26.54 -0.70 -4.79
CA GLY A 245 -27.69 0.06 -5.30
C GLY A 245 -27.91 1.39 -4.58
N LEU A 246 -26.94 1.86 -3.79
CA LEU A 246 -27.00 3.14 -3.09
C LEU A 246 -26.32 4.25 -3.90
N PRO A 247 -26.85 5.49 -3.87
CA PRO A 247 -26.11 6.67 -4.30
C PRO A 247 -24.73 6.68 -3.65
N SER A 248 -23.69 6.74 -4.48
CA SER A 248 -22.31 6.56 -4.05
C SER A 248 -21.40 7.55 -4.74
N TRP A 249 -20.44 8.12 -4.01
CA TRP A 249 -19.40 8.98 -4.58
C TRP A 249 -18.00 8.52 -4.18
N HIS A 250 -17.05 8.72 -5.09
CA HIS A 250 -15.62 8.54 -4.85
C HIS A 250 -14.95 9.91 -4.89
N ILE A 251 -14.42 10.36 -3.75
CA ILE A 251 -13.75 11.65 -3.61
C ILE A 251 -12.37 11.49 -2.97
N GLU A 252 -11.45 12.42 -3.26
CA GLU A 252 -10.12 12.51 -2.65
C GLU A 252 -10.07 13.60 -1.57
N THR A 253 -10.84 14.67 -1.73
CA THR A 253 -10.81 15.87 -0.86
C THR A 253 -12.20 16.44 -0.61
N ALA A 254 -12.32 17.34 0.37
CA ALA A 254 -13.57 18.03 0.68
C ALA A 254 -14.09 18.92 -0.46
N ASP A 255 -13.22 19.41 -1.35
CA ASP A 255 -13.58 20.23 -2.50
C ASP A 255 -14.43 19.48 -3.55
N GLU A 256 -14.43 18.15 -3.50
CA GLU A 256 -15.23 17.29 -4.38
C GLU A 256 -16.60 16.95 -3.81
N LEU A 257 -16.93 17.44 -2.61
CA LEU A 257 -18.26 17.31 -2.04
C LEU A 257 -19.28 18.05 -2.92
N LYS A 258 -20.42 17.41 -3.13
CA LYS A 258 -21.47 17.94 -4.00
C LYS A 258 -22.73 18.30 -3.19
N PRO A 259 -23.44 19.38 -3.54
CA PRO A 259 -24.64 19.81 -2.80
C PRO A 259 -25.70 18.71 -2.66
N GLU A 260 -25.89 17.84 -3.66
CA GLU A 260 -26.89 16.77 -3.57
C GLU A 260 -26.61 15.76 -2.44
N MET A 261 -25.37 15.67 -1.95
CA MET A 261 -25.02 14.75 -0.87
C MET A 261 -25.77 15.09 0.43
N VAL A 262 -26.07 16.35 0.71
CA VAL A 262 -26.75 16.75 1.96
C VAL A 262 -28.25 16.44 1.96
N SER A 263 -28.80 15.98 0.84
CA SER A 263 -30.22 15.58 0.72
C SER A 263 -30.54 14.24 1.36
N TYR A 264 -29.52 13.47 1.78
CA TYR A 264 -29.69 12.15 2.37
C TYR A 264 -29.66 12.22 3.91
N ASP A 265 -30.58 11.51 4.56
CA ASP A 265 -30.69 11.50 6.01
C ASP A 265 -29.50 10.82 6.68
N ARG A 266 -29.05 9.67 6.16
CA ARG A 266 -27.89 8.92 6.66
C ARG A 266 -26.85 8.71 5.57
N ILE A 267 -25.66 9.24 5.79
CA ILE A 267 -24.53 9.11 4.86
C ILE A 267 -23.45 8.23 5.50
N GLY A 268 -23.09 7.16 4.82
CA GLY A 268 -22.00 6.29 5.21
C GLY A 268 -20.67 6.80 4.69
N ILE A 269 -19.64 6.88 5.52
CA ILE A 269 -18.27 7.20 5.09
C ILE A 269 -17.39 5.97 5.24
N THR A 270 -16.70 5.60 4.16
CA THR A 270 -15.61 4.61 4.15
C THR A 270 -14.38 5.21 3.47
N ALA A 271 -13.24 4.55 3.59
CA ALA A 271 -12.01 5.04 2.99
C ALA A 271 -11.02 3.93 2.65
N GLY A 272 -10.20 4.20 1.64
CA GLY A 272 -9.11 3.34 1.20
C GLY A 272 -8.03 3.14 2.26
N ALA A 273 -7.27 2.04 2.14
CA ALA A 273 -6.23 1.66 3.10
C ALA A 273 -5.03 2.63 3.19
N SER A 274 -4.91 3.57 2.26
CA SER A 274 -3.89 4.62 2.21
C SER A 274 -4.44 6.02 2.49
N THR A 275 -5.70 6.16 2.90
CA THR A 275 -6.32 7.47 3.19
C THR A 275 -6.06 7.87 4.64
N PRO A 276 -5.35 8.99 4.90
CA PRO A 276 -5.18 9.54 6.25
C PRO A 276 -6.49 9.90 6.93
N ASP A 277 -6.50 9.80 8.26
CA ASP A 277 -7.70 10.09 9.06
C ASP A 277 -8.09 11.57 8.96
N PHE A 278 -7.12 12.49 8.91
CA PHE A 278 -7.40 13.93 8.81
C PHE A 278 -8.21 14.30 7.56
N ILE A 279 -8.01 13.60 6.44
CA ILE A 279 -8.78 13.82 5.20
C ILE A 279 -10.24 13.38 5.40
N ILE A 280 -10.44 12.25 6.08
CA ILE A 280 -11.77 11.72 6.38
C ILE A 280 -12.50 12.65 7.35
N ASP A 281 -11.78 13.17 8.35
CA ASP A 281 -12.29 14.13 9.32
C ASP A 281 -12.68 15.45 8.65
N GLU A 282 -11.81 16.01 7.81
CA GLU A 282 -12.06 17.24 7.04
C GLU A 282 -13.31 17.13 6.15
N ILE A 283 -13.42 16.02 5.39
CA ILE A 283 -14.58 15.74 4.55
C ILE A 283 -15.85 15.66 5.39
N GLN A 284 -15.80 14.96 6.53
CA GLN A 284 -16.95 14.85 7.43
C GLN A 284 -17.36 16.23 7.95
N GLU A 285 -16.42 17.03 8.42
CA GLU A 285 -16.69 18.37 8.94
C GLU A 285 -17.30 19.28 7.88
N MET A 286 -16.75 19.27 6.66
CA MET A 286 -17.28 20.06 5.55
C MET A 286 -18.70 19.62 5.19
N LEU A 287 -18.95 18.31 5.12
CA LEU A 287 -20.29 17.76 4.83
C LEU A 287 -21.32 18.21 5.89
N ILE A 288 -20.94 18.19 7.18
CA ILE A 288 -21.79 18.71 8.27
C ILE A 288 -22.07 20.20 8.09
N ARG A 289 -21.05 21.01 7.76
CA ARG A 289 -21.23 22.45 7.52
C ARG A 289 -22.17 22.72 6.33
N MET A 290 -22.04 21.97 5.24
CA MET A 290 -22.93 22.08 4.08
C MET A 290 -24.38 21.81 4.47
N ALA A 291 -24.65 20.80 5.31
CA ALA A 291 -25.99 20.46 5.77
C ALA A 291 -26.60 21.45 6.77
N GLN A 292 -25.78 22.30 7.40
CA GLN A 292 -26.25 23.38 8.29
C GLN A 292 -26.60 24.66 7.54
N ASN A 293 -26.04 24.84 6.33
CA ASN A 293 -26.18 26.04 5.52
C ASN A 293 -27.21 25.91 4.38
N GLY A 294 -27.77 24.72 4.15
CA GLY A 294 -28.82 24.43 3.18
C GLY A 294 -30.15 24.18 3.86
#